data_AF-A0A086K1U9-F1
#
_entry.id   AF-A0A086K1U9-F1
#
_cell.length_a   1.000
_cell.length_b   1.000
_cell.length_c   1.000
_cell.angle_alpha   90.00
_cell.angle_beta   90.00
_cell.angle_gamma   90.00
#
_symmetry.space_group_name_H-M   'P 1'
#
loop_
_entity.id
_entity.type
_entity.pdbx_description
1 polymer ?
#
loop_
_entity_poly.entity_id
_entity_poly.type
_entity_poly.pdbx_seq_one_letter_code
_entity_poly.pdbx_strand_id
1 'polypeptide(L)'
;VGHHPPRTAYHVSNDRLLCWGDVVVRNRFTGKSLEVTTPGTVHVVFPGVDDHYTYRRVKLLVHNVIWGKLWAEVDGTTLVQNQKKGDYSIVQFLRKGWYGIY
;
A
#
# COMPACT_ATOMS: atom_id res chain seq x y z
N VAL A 1 -1.40 14.43 12.14
CA VAL A 1 -0.40 13.51 12.73
C VAL A 1 -0.85 13.13 14.13
N GLY A 2 -0.45 11.97 14.64
CA GLY A 2 -0.87 11.51 15.98
C GLY A 2 0.06 10.44 16.53
N HIS A 3 0.09 10.27 17.85
CA HIS A 3 0.94 9.29 18.54
C HIS A 3 0.17 8.07 19.08
N HIS A 4 -1.16 8.14 19.20
CA HIS A 4 -2.02 7.05 19.67
C HIS A 4 -3.32 6.93 18.83
N PRO A 5 -3.32 6.13 17.74
CA PRO A 5 -2.19 5.38 17.19
C PRO A 5 -1.17 6.29 16.46
N PRO A 6 0.09 5.85 16.29
CA PRO A 6 1.05 6.54 15.44
C PRO A 6 0.50 6.74 14.02
N ARG A 7 0.39 8.00 13.61
CA ARG A 7 -0.09 8.39 12.29
C ARG A 7 0.81 9.45 11.69
N THR A 8 1.36 9.12 10.53
CA THR A 8 2.16 10.03 9.72
C THR A 8 1.35 10.44 8.50
N ALA A 9 1.24 11.74 8.24
CA ALA A 9 0.69 12.25 6.99
C ALA A 9 1.83 12.60 6.03
N TYR A 10 1.60 12.48 4.73
CA TYR A 10 2.55 12.91 3.70
C TYR A 10 1.82 13.68 2.60
N HIS A 11 2.55 14.60 1.97
CA HIS A 11 2.07 15.42 0.86
C HIS A 11 3.26 15.75 -0.03
N VAL A 12 3.16 15.44 -1.33
CA VAL A 12 4.19 15.64 -2.35
C VAL A 12 3.55 16.30 -3.54
N SER A 13 4.11 17.42 -4.01
CA SER A 13 3.55 18.18 -5.14
C SER A 13 4.63 18.71 -6.07
N ASN A 14 4.33 18.68 -7.37
CA ASN A 14 4.99 19.43 -8.42
C ASN A 14 3.95 19.79 -9.51
N ASP A 15 4.37 20.46 -10.58
CA ASP A 15 3.48 20.94 -11.65
C ASP A 15 2.69 19.83 -12.37
N ARG A 16 3.14 18.57 -12.27
CA ARG A 16 2.56 17.41 -12.97
C ARG A 16 1.84 16.44 -12.04
N LEU A 17 2.07 16.54 -10.73
CA LEU A 17 1.69 15.52 -9.77
C LEU A 17 1.38 16.14 -8.41
N LEU A 18 0.25 15.75 -7.84
CA LEU A 18 -0.05 15.97 -6.43
C LEU A 18 -0.40 14.61 -5.79
N CYS A 19 0.36 14.21 -4.76
CA CYS A 19 0.18 12.94 -4.07
C CYS A 19 0.12 13.16 -2.57
N TRP A 20 -0.88 12.60 -1.91
CA TRP A 20 -1.03 12.70 -0.46
C TRP A 20 -1.71 11.49 0.15
N GLY A 21 -1.69 11.45 1.47
CA GLY A 21 -2.40 10.48 2.28
C GLY A 21 -1.77 10.39 3.66
N ASP A 22 -2.13 9.33 4.36
CA ASP A 22 -1.60 9.04 5.67
C ASP A 22 -1.25 7.56 5.83
N VAL A 23 -0.45 7.29 6.85
CA VAL A 23 0.06 5.98 7.20
C VAL A 23 -0.15 5.77 8.69
N VAL A 24 -0.93 4.76 9.02
CA VAL A 24 -0.95 4.11 10.34
C VAL A 24 -0.39 2.72 10.15
N VAL A 25 0.72 2.39 10.78
CA VAL A 25 1.31 1.04 10.67
C VAL A 25 0.63 0.13 11.69
N ARG A 26 0.04 -0.97 11.21
CA ARG A 26 -0.52 -2.04 12.04
C ARG A 26 0.22 -3.33 11.77
N ASN A 27 0.81 -3.89 12.82
CA ASN A 27 1.62 -5.09 12.76
C ASN A 27 0.89 -6.27 13.42
N ARG A 28 0.93 -7.44 12.78
CA ARG A 28 0.49 -8.70 13.36
C ARG A 28 1.61 -9.73 13.24
N PHE A 29 2.11 -10.19 14.36
CA PHE A 29 3.11 -11.25 14.41
C PHE A 29 2.44 -12.63 14.32
N THR A 30 2.94 -13.48 13.44
CA THR A 30 2.39 -14.83 13.16
C THR A 30 3.40 -15.94 13.44
N GLY A 31 4.34 -15.70 14.37
CA GLY A 31 5.38 -16.65 14.74
C GLY A 31 6.67 -16.42 13.96
N LYS A 32 6.76 -16.84 12.70
CA LYS A 32 7.99 -16.62 11.90
C LYS A 32 7.95 -15.35 11.03
N SER A 33 6.77 -14.74 10.91
CA SER A 33 6.53 -13.61 10.02
C SER A 33 5.80 -12.46 10.72
N LEU A 34 5.92 -11.28 10.13
CA LEU A 34 5.22 -10.07 10.52
C LEU A 34 4.34 -9.63 9.35
N GLU A 35 3.02 -9.62 9.57
CA GLU A 35 2.09 -8.97 8.65
C GLU A 35 2.03 -7.48 8.97
N VAL A 36 2.29 -6.65 7.97
CA VAL A 36 2.27 -5.19 8.07
C VAL A 36 1.15 -4.67 7.17
N THR A 37 0.21 -3.94 7.77
CA THR A 37 -0.86 -3.25 7.04
C THR A 37 -0.79 -1.76 7.31
N THR A 38 -1.16 -0.97 6.28
CA THR A 38 -1.15 0.49 6.34
C THR A 38 -2.50 1.03 5.87
N PRO A 39 -3.57 0.85 6.68
CA PRO A 39 -4.90 1.33 6.33
C PRO A 39 -4.87 2.84 6.07
N GLY A 40 -5.56 3.23 5.00
CA GLY A 40 -5.58 4.61 4.52
C GLY A 40 -5.78 4.63 3.01
N THR A 41 -6.25 5.77 2.50
CA THR A 41 -6.40 6.00 1.07
C THR A 41 -5.20 6.81 0.59
N VAL A 42 -4.61 6.39 -0.51
CA VAL A 42 -3.64 7.18 -1.25
C VAL A 42 -4.38 7.97 -2.31
N HIS A 43 -4.04 9.25 -2.43
CA HIS A 43 -4.58 10.13 -3.46
C HIS A 43 -3.45 10.54 -4.40
N VAL A 44 -3.70 10.47 -5.70
CA VAL A 44 -2.78 10.88 -6.76
C VAL A 44 -3.54 11.69 -7.80
N VAL A 45 -3.14 12.93 -8.01
CA VAL A 45 -3.75 13.85 -8.97
C VAL A 45 -2.74 14.19 -10.05
N PHE A 46 -3.21 14.15 -11.31
CA PHE A 46 -2.47 14.60 -12.48
C PHE A 46 -3.19 15.82 -13.08
N PRO A 47 -2.80 17.05 -12.70
CA PRO A 47 -3.54 18.26 -13.07
C PRO A 47 -3.65 18.48 -14.59
N GLY A 48 -2.62 18.13 -15.35
CA GLY A 48 -2.57 18.34 -16.79
C GLY A 48 -3.61 17.56 -17.61
N VAL A 49 -4.21 16.51 -17.02
CA VAL A 49 -5.27 15.70 -17.66
C VAL A 49 -6.55 15.65 -16.82
N ASP A 50 -6.60 16.46 -15.75
CA ASP A 50 -7.67 16.50 -14.77
C ASP A 50 -8.05 15.13 -14.19
N ASP A 51 -7.05 14.31 -13.86
CA ASP A 51 -7.29 13.00 -13.24
C ASP A 51 -7.04 13.02 -11.73
N HIS A 52 -7.87 12.30 -10.99
CA HIS A 52 -7.69 12.06 -9.56
C HIS A 52 -7.88 10.57 -9.26
N TYR A 53 -6.78 9.85 -9.09
CA TYR A 53 -6.78 8.45 -8.71
C TYR A 53 -6.75 8.27 -7.19
N THR A 54 -7.46 7.27 -6.71
CA THR A 54 -7.29 6.74 -5.35
C THR A 54 -7.04 5.25 -5.37
N TYR A 55 -6.29 4.78 -4.36
CA TYR A 55 -6.11 3.35 -4.10
C TYR A 55 -5.83 3.11 -2.61
N ARG A 56 -5.98 1.86 -2.17
CA ARG A 56 -5.56 1.42 -0.82
C ARG A 56 -4.31 0.56 -0.92
N ARG A 57 -3.42 0.69 0.07
CA ARG A 57 -2.23 -0.15 0.16
C ARG A 57 -2.63 -1.57 0.54
N VAL A 58 -2.01 -2.55 -0.12
CA VAL A 58 -2.16 -3.96 0.23
C VAL A 58 -1.18 -4.34 1.34
N LYS A 59 -1.29 -5.58 1.83
CA LYS A 59 -0.50 -6.08 2.97
C LYS A 59 0.94 -6.37 2.54
N LEU A 60 1.89 -6.08 3.43
CA LEU A 60 3.28 -6.53 3.33
C LEU A 60 3.49 -7.68 4.30
N LEU A 61 4.10 -8.77 3.85
CA LEU A 61 4.51 -9.90 4.66
C LEU A 61 6.02 -9.89 4.78
N VAL A 62 6.53 -9.70 5.99
CA VAL A 62 7.97 -9.79 6.28
C VAL A 62 8.23 -11.15 6.92
N HIS A 63 9.07 -11.95 6.30
CA HIS A 63 9.36 -13.33 6.69
C HIS A 63 10.68 -13.45 7.41
N ASN A 64 10.84 -14.53 8.18
CA ASN A 64 12.06 -14.86 8.92
C ASN A 64 12.50 -13.77 9.90
N VAL A 65 11.55 -13.13 10.59
CA VAL A 65 11.83 -11.99 11.49
C VAL A 65 12.52 -12.39 12.81
N ILE A 66 12.51 -13.68 13.15
CA ILE A 66 13.26 -14.21 14.31
C ILE A 66 14.62 -14.77 13.88
N TRP A 67 14.64 -15.66 12.86
CA TRP A 67 15.84 -16.38 12.42
C TRP A 67 15.78 -16.68 10.92
N GLY A 68 16.95 -16.64 10.26
CA GLY A 68 17.11 -16.88 8.82
C GLY A 68 17.28 -15.60 8.00
N LYS A 69 17.30 -15.71 6.67
CA LYS A 69 17.40 -14.54 5.78
C LYS A 69 16.05 -13.83 5.72
N LEU A 70 16.00 -12.58 6.16
CA LEU A 70 14.82 -11.72 6.04
C LEU A 70 14.48 -11.47 4.56
N TRP A 71 13.21 -11.60 4.22
CA TRP A 71 12.67 -11.22 2.92
C TRP A 71 11.22 -10.75 3.07
N ALA A 72 10.72 -10.02 2.08
CA ALA A 72 9.36 -9.51 2.10
C ALA A 72 8.65 -9.76 0.78
N GLU A 73 7.33 -9.94 0.86
CA GLU A 73 6.42 -9.99 -0.29
C GLU A 73 5.19 -9.13 -0.03
N VAL A 74 4.55 -8.70 -1.12
CA VAL A 74 3.32 -7.93 -1.10
C VAL A 74 2.17 -8.87 -1.46
N ASP A 75 1.08 -8.82 -0.70
CA ASP A 75 -0.06 -9.74 -0.81
C ASP A 75 -1.38 -8.96 -0.79
N GLY A 76 -2.20 -9.18 -1.81
CA GLY A 76 -3.59 -8.73 -1.86
C GLY A 76 -3.99 -8.05 -3.16
N THR A 77 -5.23 -7.58 -3.20
CA THR A 77 -5.83 -6.92 -4.36
C THR A 77 -6.21 -5.49 -4.00
N THR A 78 -5.96 -4.54 -4.90
CA THR A 78 -6.39 -3.15 -4.73
C THR A 78 -7.07 -2.62 -5.98
N LEU A 79 -8.07 -1.77 -5.76
CA LEU A 79 -8.73 -1.01 -6.82
C LEU A 79 -8.02 0.34 -6.94
N VAL A 80 -7.48 0.61 -8.12
CA VAL A 80 -7.02 1.94 -8.53
C VAL A 80 -8.15 2.57 -9.32
N GLN A 81 -8.73 3.66 -8.83
CA GLN A 81 -9.91 4.27 -9.44
C GLN A 81 -9.74 5.78 -9.62
N ASN A 82 -9.99 6.25 -10.83
CA ASN A 82 -10.17 7.65 -11.15
C ASN A 82 -11.52 8.14 -10.61
N GLN A 83 -11.47 9.02 -9.62
CA GLN A 83 -12.64 9.59 -8.95
C GLN A 83 -13.37 10.63 -9.82
N LYS A 84 -12.74 11.15 -10.87
CA LYS A 84 -13.33 12.15 -11.78
C LYS A 84 -14.02 11.52 -12.97
N LYS A 85 -13.40 10.50 -13.57
CA LYS A 85 -13.87 9.90 -14.84
C LYS A 85 -14.46 8.51 -14.68
N GLY A 86 -14.26 7.86 -13.52
CA GLY A 86 -14.77 6.52 -13.24
C GLY A 86 -13.90 5.38 -13.77
N ASP A 87 -12.86 5.67 -14.57
CA ASP A 87 -11.88 4.68 -15.01
C ASP A 87 -11.29 3.92 -13.82
N TYR A 88 -11.11 2.61 -13.95
CA TYR A 88 -10.54 1.81 -12.88
C TYR A 88 -9.68 0.66 -13.38
N SER A 89 -8.78 0.20 -12.53
CA SER A 89 -7.99 -1.01 -12.71
C SER A 89 -7.94 -1.78 -11.39
N ILE A 90 -8.01 -3.11 -11.49
CA ILE A 90 -7.82 -4.00 -10.35
C ILE A 90 -6.40 -4.55 -10.44
N VAL A 91 -5.59 -4.27 -9.42
CA VAL A 91 -4.21 -4.75 -9.32
C VAL A 91 -4.15 -5.86 -8.27
N GLN A 92 -3.74 -7.05 -8.69
CA GLN A 92 -3.55 -8.20 -7.82
C GLN A 92 -2.06 -8.49 -7.63
N PHE A 93 -1.60 -8.47 -6.38
CA PHE A 93 -0.27 -8.90 -5.99
C PHE A 93 -0.34 -10.37 -5.58
N LEU A 94 0.22 -11.23 -6.43
CA LEU A 94 0.25 -12.67 -6.21
C LEU A 94 1.38 -13.03 -5.26
N ARG A 95 1.06 -13.87 -4.28
CA ARG A 95 2.07 -14.48 -3.42
C ARG A 95 2.87 -15.50 -4.22
N LYS A 96 4.15 -15.61 -3.89
CA LYS A 96 4.93 -16.74 -4.39
C LYS A 96 4.44 -17.98 -3.64
N GLY A 97 3.79 -18.92 -4.34
CA GLY A 97 3.40 -20.20 -3.75
C GLY A 97 4.61 -20.98 -3.21
N TRP A 98 4.39 -21.97 -2.36
CA TRP A 98 5.45 -22.78 -1.73
C TRP A 98 6.48 -23.36 -2.73
N TYR A 99 6.06 -23.57 -3.98
CA TYR A 99 6.89 -24.10 -5.07
C TYR A 99 7.37 -23.07 -6.10
N GLY A 100 7.08 -21.78 -5.91
CA GLY A 100 7.51 -20.72 -6.82
C GLY A 100 6.81 -20.68 -8.18
N ILE A 101 5.65 -21.33 -8.32
CA ILE A 101 4.82 -21.29 -9.52
C ILE A 101 3.68 -20.29 -9.25
N TYR A 102 3.50 -19.32 -10.15
CA TYR A 102 2.33 -18.45 -10.21
C TYR A 102 1.19 -19.16 -10.93
#